data_AF-A0A956SX34-F1
#
_entry.id   AF-A0A956SX34-F1
#
_cell.length_a   1.000
_cell.length_b   1.000
_cell.length_c   1.000
_cell.angle_alpha   90.00
_cell.angle_beta   90.00
_cell.angle_gamma   90.00
#
_symmetry.space_group_name_H-M   'P 1'
#
loop_
_entity.id
_entity.type
_entity.pdbx_description
1 polymer ?
#
loop_
_entity_poly.entity_id
_entity_poly.type
_entity_poly.pdbx_seq_one_letter_code
_entity_poly.pdbx_strand_id
1 'polypeptide(L)'
;MGAANITHNPFQTVRKTSLDRLFEALTDETKIVSGTEQLLDLIEGSLDQLETDDTIDAEATDKLVDALMEAMDCLLEGEAAWESLEDAITIYHHAKTQKDFYAIWQSKARELDGSEIRTQKYDHFLQACQMVERGDGEVLVGWLDKKIAEFQTTRAGYLQLSVAEHEVTMESEMCHLMLLTGIDSWLEALTGLKLCIAEKRDIKRCRNAAELGQRALVTVQKFEEEARELESKYFVHYN
;
A
#
# COMPACT_ATOMS: atom_id res chain seq x y z
N MET A 1 -9.62 -8.61 42.38
CA MET A 1 -10.18 -9.63 41.47
C MET A 1 -11.33 -9.01 40.73
N GLY A 2 -11.35 -9.13 39.40
CA GLY A 2 -12.42 -8.59 38.55
C GLY A 2 -11.88 -7.84 37.34
N ALA A 3 -11.06 -8.50 36.51
CA ALA A 3 -10.74 -7.99 35.18
C ALA A 3 -11.99 -8.14 34.30
N ALA A 4 -12.52 -7.03 33.81
CA ALA A 4 -13.55 -7.04 32.78
C ALA A 4 -12.89 -7.42 31.45
N ASN A 5 -13.18 -8.65 30.99
CA ASN A 5 -12.90 -9.10 29.63
C ASN A 5 -13.70 -8.23 28.65
N ILE A 6 -13.02 -7.30 27.97
CA ILE A 6 -13.52 -6.72 26.73
C ILE A 6 -13.16 -7.72 25.64
N THR A 7 -14.07 -8.63 25.34
CA THR A 7 -14.03 -9.42 24.12
C THR A 7 -14.23 -8.47 22.94
N HIS A 8 -13.14 -8.09 22.29
CA HIS A 8 -13.20 -7.46 20.96
C HIS A 8 -13.87 -8.45 20.01
N ASN A 9 -15.09 -8.13 19.59
CA ASN A 9 -15.75 -8.79 18.48
C ASN A 9 -15.08 -8.28 17.19
N PRO A 10 -14.40 -9.12 16.39
CA PRO A 10 -13.68 -8.69 15.20
C PRO A 10 -14.62 -8.34 14.02
N PHE A 11 -15.92 -8.55 14.17
CA PHE A 11 -16.94 -8.12 13.20
C PHE A 11 -17.58 -6.81 13.65
N GLN A 12 -16.80 -5.73 13.74
CA GLN A 12 -17.40 -4.41 13.59
C GLN A 12 -17.88 -4.32 12.14
N THR A 13 -19.19 -4.25 11.94
CA THR A 13 -19.80 -3.91 10.65
C THR A 13 -19.18 -2.61 10.17
N VAL A 14 -18.23 -2.70 9.23
CA VAL A 14 -17.70 -1.54 8.51
C VAL A 14 -18.91 -0.84 7.93
N ARG A 15 -19.16 0.42 8.35
CA ARG A 15 -20.24 1.21 7.77
C ARG A 15 -19.94 1.32 6.29
N LYS A 16 -20.80 0.74 5.44
CA LYS A 16 -20.68 0.86 4.00
C LYS A 16 -20.73 2.33 3.62
N THR A 17 -19.70 2.74 2.91
CA THR A 17 -19.53 4.09 2.40
C THR A 17 -20.58 4.39 1.31
N SER A 18 -20.73 5.64 0.89
CA SER A 18 -21.64 5.99 -0.21
C SER A 18 -21.22 5.29 -1.50
N LEU A 19 -19.91 5.26 -1.75
CA LEU A 19 -19.28 4.56 -2.86
C LEU A 19 -19.56 3.04 -2.82
N ASP A 20 -19.40 2.39 -1.66
CA ASP A 20 -19.75 0.96 -1.50
C ASP A 20 -21.24 0.70 -1.81
N ARG A 21 -22.13 1.64 -1.47
CA ARG A 21 -23.57 1.48 -1.68
C ARG A 21 -23.95 1.66 -3.14
N LEU A 22 -23.34 2.62 -3.84
CA LEU A 22 -23.54 2.82 -5.28
C LEU A 22 -23.15 1.55 -6.03
N PHE A 23 -21.94 1.04 -5.84
CA PHE A 23 -21.47 -0.13 -6.58
C PHE A 23 -22.18 -1.42 -6.19
N GLU A 24 -22.62 -1.57 -4.93
CA GLU A 24 -23.52 -2.68 -4.57
C GLU A 24 -24.87 -2.57 -5.25
N ALA A 25 -25.43 -1.37 -5.40
CA ALA A 25 -26.71 -1.20 -6.07
C ALA A 25 -26.62 -1.43 -7.59
N LEU A 26 -25.45 -1.19 -8.19
CA LEU A 26 -25.19 -1.43 -9.61
C LEU A 26 -24.89 -2.90 -9.94
N THR A 27 -24.37 -3.67 -8.98
CA THR A 27 -23.88 -5.05 -9.22
C THR A 27 -24.75 -6.14 -8.58
N ASP A 28 -25.58 -5.81 -7.59
CA ASP A 28 -26.46 -6.77 -6.91
C ASP A 28 -27.85 -6.77 -7.57
N GLU A 29 -28.17 -7.83 -8.31
CA GLU A 29 -29.49 -8.03 -8.95
C GLU A 29 -30.67 -8.00 -7.96
N THR A 30 -30.42 -8.14 -6.65
CA THR A 30 -31.45 -8.08 -5.61
C THR A 30 -31.71 -6.68 -5.06
N LYS A 31 -30.83 -5.71 -5.36
CA LYS A 31 -30.95 -4.30 -4.96
C LYS A 31 -31.38 -3.45 -6.14
N ILE A 32 -32.68 -3.27 -6.27
CA ILE A 32 -33.24 -2.47 -7.36
C ILE A 32 -33.01 -0.98 -7.06
N VAL A 33 -32.20 -0.32 -7.88
CA VAL A 33 -32.24 1.15 -8.00
C VAL A 33 -33.57 1.51 -8.67
N SER A 34 -34.42 2.22 -7.94
CA SER A 34 -35.85 2.35 -8.27
C SER A 34 -36.13 3.42 -9.34
N GLY A 35 -35.13 4.18 -9.77
CA GLY A 35 -35.25 5.24 -10.77
C GLY A 35 -34.03 6.15 -10.87
N THR A 36 -34.00 7.01 -11.90
CA THR A 36 -32.89 7.92 -12.22
C THR A 36 -32.54 8.87 -11.07
N GLU A 37 -33.53 9.44 -10.37
CA GLU A 37 -33.28 10.33 -9.22
C GLU A 37 -32.50 9.63 -8.10
N GLN A 38 -32.84 8.38 -7.79
CA GLN A 38 -32.13 7.61 -6.78
C GLN A 38 -30.69 7.28 -7.21
N LEU A 39 -30.45 7.10 -8.51
CA LEU A 39 -29.11 6.87 -9.04
C LEU A 39 -28.25 8.14 -8.98
N LEU A 40 -28.83 9.29 -9.33
CA LEU A 40 -28.19 10.60 -9.22
C LEU A 40 -27.77 10.90 -7.77
N ASP A 41 -28.68 10.69 -6.80
CA ASP A 41 -28.37 10.88 -5.37
C ASP A 41 -27.19 10.00 -4.90
N LEU A 42 -27.10 8.76 -5.42
CA LEU A 42 -26.00 7.84 -5.09
C LEU A 42 -24.68 8.25 -5.76
N ILE A 43 -24.73 8.78 -6.98
CA ILE A 43 -23.55 9.31 -7.68
C ILE A 43 -23.03 10.56 -6.97
N GLU A 44 -23.89 11.54 -6.67
CA GLU A 44 -23.52 12.76 -5.93
C GLU A 44 -22.88 12.41 -4.59
N GLY A 45 -23.52 11.54 -3.80
CA GLY A 45 -22.98 11.11 -2.51
C GLY A 45 -21.67 10.31 -2.61
N SER A 46 -21.37 9.72 -3.76
CA SER A 46 -20.12 9.02 -4.03
C SER A 46 -19.00 9.97 -4.45
N LEU A 47 -19.32 10.98 -5.27
CA LEU A 47 -18.40 12.07 -5.63
C LEU A 47 -17.97 12.86 -4.39
N ASP A 48 -18.92 13.27 -3.54
CA ASP A 48 -18.63 13.95 -2.26
C ASP A 48 -17.70 13.13 -1.36
N GLN A 49 -17.85 11.80 -1.37
CA GLN A 49 -16.98 10.93 -0.60
C GLN A 49 -15.57 10.90 -1.20
N LEU A 50 -15.44 10.74 -2.52
CA LEU A 50 -14.16 10.63 -3.23
C LEU A 50 -13.26 11.86 -2.99
N GLU A 51 -13.83 13.05 -2.76
CA GLU A 51 -13.06 14.24 -2.38
C GLU A 51 -12.26 14.08 -1.07
N THR A 52 -12.69 13.16 -0.19
CA THR A 52 -12.13 12.95 1.15
C THR A 52 -11.59 11.55 1.37
N ASP A 53 -11.81 10.63 0.42
CA ASP A 53 -11.38 9.24 0.52
C ASP A 53 -9.91 9.11 0.11
N ASP A 54 -9.03 8.98 1.10
CA ASP A 54 -7.60 8.74 0.88
C ASP A 54 -7.26 7.26 0.75
N THR A 55 -8.28 6.40 0.67
CA THR A 55 -8.11 4.95 0.71
C THR A 55 -8.06 4.28 -0.66
N ILE A 56 -8.41 5.02 -1.72
CA ILE A 56 -8.21 4.70 -3.13
C ILE A 56 -7.05 5.59 -3.61
N ASP A 57 -6.18 5.08 -4.48
CA ASP A 57 -5.08 5.89 -5.01
C ASP A 57 -5.62 7.09 -5.83
N ALA A 58 -4.79 8.13 -5.98
CA ALA A 58 -5.22 9.36 -6.63
C ALA A 58 -5.60 9.17 -8.10
N GLU A 59 -4.91 8.29 -8.82
CA GLU A 59 -5.19 8.05 -10.24
C GLU A 59 -6.52 7.32 -10.44
N ALA A 60 -6.78 6.27 -9.64
CA ALA A 60 -8.06 5.59 -9.64
C ALA A 60 -9.19 6.49 -9.15
N THR A 61 -8.92 7.38 -8.18
CA THR A 61 -9.88 8.39 -7.72
C THR A 61 -10.26 9.35 -8.84
N ASP A 62 -9.27 9.90 -9.56
CA ASP A 62 -9.51 10.80 -10.70
C ASP A 62 -10.35 10.10 -11.79
N LYS A 63 -9.97 8.87 -12.16
CA LYS A 63 -10.71 8.07 -13.15
C LYS A 63 -12.14 7.74 -12.69
N LEU A 64 -12.34 7.48 -11.41
CA LEU A 64 -13.68 7.25 -10.83
C LEU A 64 -14.52 8.52 -10.87
N VAL A 65 -13.94 9.67 -10.53
CA VAL A 65 -14.63 10.97 -10.60
C VAL A 65 -15.06 11.25 -12.03
N ASP A 66 -14.17 11.11 -13.00
CA ASP A 66 -14.47 11.35 -14.41
C ASP A 66 -15.63 10.46 -14.91
N ALA A 67 -15.55 9.14 -14.66
CA ALA A 67 -16.60 8.20 -15.08
C ALA A 67 -17.95 8.44 -14.39
N LEU A 68 -17.95 8.82 -13.11
CA LEU A 68 -19.17 9.14 -12.36
C LEU A 68 -19.79 10.47 -12.79
N MET A 69 -18.97 11.48 -13.11
CA MET A 69 -19.46 12.74 -13.65
C MET A 69 -20.07 12.56 -15.04
N GLU A 70 -19.44 11.79 -15.92
CA GLU A 70 -19.99 11.48 -17.24
C GLU A 70 -21.32 10.71 -17.13
N ALA A 71 -21.41 9.73 -16.23
CA ALA A 71 -22.66 9.03 -15.96
C ALA A 71 -23.76 9.98 -15.46
N MET A 72 -23.42 10.94 -14.61
CA MET A 72 -24.36 11.95 -14.10
C MET A 72 -24.88 12.85 -15.22
N ASP A 73 -23.99 13.34 -16.09
CA ASP A 73 -24.35 14.19 -17.23
C ASP A 73 -25.30 13.45 -18.18
N CYS A 74 -24.99 12.20 -18.55
CA CYS A 74 -25.88 11.37 -19.37
C CYS A 74 -27.27 11.21 -18.73
N LEU A 75 -27.34 10.95 -17.42
CA LEU A 75 -28.63 10.79 -16.71
C LEU A 75 -29.45 12.08 -16.69
N LEU A 76 -28.80 13.24 -16.52
CA LEU A 76 -29.46 14.56 -16.52
C LEU A 76 -29.98 14.94 -17.90
N GLU A 77 -29.29 14.52 -18.96
CA GLU A 77 -29.71 14.70 -20.36
C GLU A 77 -30.76 13.67 -20.81
N GLY A 78 -31.05 12.66 -19.98
CA GLY A 78 -31.98 11.58 -20.28
C GLY A 78 -31.42 10.52 -21.24
N GLU A 79 -30.09 10.48 -21.36
CA GLU A 79 -29.34 9.51 -22.13
C GLU A 79 -28.97 8.27 -21.30
N ALA A 80 -28.40 7.25 -21.96
CA ALA A 80 -28.00 6.01 -21.32
C ALA A 80 -26.59 6.15 -20.70
N ALA A 81 -26.49 6.14 -19.37
CA ALA A 81 -25.23 6.24 -18.64
C ALA A 81 -24.50 4.89 -18.41
N TRP A 82 -24.95 3.81 -19.06
CA TRP A 82 -24.51 2.46 -18.71
C TRP A 82 -23.02 2.22 -18.98
N GLU A 83 -22.46 2.79 -20.04
CA GLU A 83 -21.05 2.65 -20.40
C GLU A 83 -20.14 3.26 -19.32
N SER A 84 -20.36 4.53 -18.96
CA SER A 84 -19.58 5.20 -17.91
C SER A 84 -19.78 4.56 -16.52
N LEU A 85 -20.96 3.98 -16.25
CA LEU A 85 -21.20 3.22 -15.01
C LEU A 85 -20.46 1.87 -15.00
N GLU A 86 -20.37 1.15 -16.12
CA GLU A 86 -19.56 -0.06 -16.26
C GLU A 86 -18.07 0.23 -16.06
N ASP A 87 -17.58 1.34 -16.61
CA ASP A 87 -16.22 1.81 -16.41
C ASP A 87 -15.96 2.12 -14.93
N ALA A 88 -16.85 2.87 -14.28
CA ALA A 88 -16.77 3.15 -12.85
C ALA A 88 -16.75 1.86 -12.00
N ILE A 89 -17.59 0.86 -12.32
CA ILE A 89 -17.62 -0.44 -11.61
C ILE A 89 -16.26 -1.14 -11.75
N THR A 90 -15.71 -1.15 -12.96
CA THR A 90 -14.44 -1.80 -13.26
C THR A 90 -13.30 -1.17 -12.49
N ILE A 91 -13.20 0.16 -12.51
CA ILE A 91 -12.15 0.91 -11.79
C ILE A 91 -12.27 0.66 -10.28
N TYR A 92 -13.48 0.76 -9.74
CA TYR A 92 -13.73 0.58 -8.31
C TYR A 92 -13.40 -0.83 -7.82
N HIS A 93 -13.83 -1.87 -8.55
CA HIS A 93 -13.51 -3.26 -8.20
C HIS A 93 -12.01 -3.55 -8.30
N HIS A 94 -11.33 -3.00 -9.31
CA HIS A 94 -9.89 -3.10 -9.42
C HIS A 94 -9.19 -2.48 -8.20
N ALA A 95 -9.49 -1.21 -7.89
CA ALA A 95 -8.90 -0.51 -6.75
C ALA A 95 -9.16 -1.23 -5.41
N LYS A 96 -10.38 -1.76 -5.21
CA LYS A 96 -10.74 -2.50 -4.00
C LYS A 96 -9.97 -3.83 -3.89
N THR A 97 -9.89 -4.58 -4.98
CA THR A 97 -9.17 -5.87 -5.02
C THR A 97 -7.68 -5.68 -4.79
N GLN A 98 -7.10 -4.64 -5.41
CA GLN A 98 -5.71 -4.26 -5.23
C GLN A 98 -5.41 -3.89 -3.78
N LYS A 99 -6.28 -3.09 -3.14
CA LYS A 99 -6.16 -2.73 -1.72
C LYS A 99 -6.19 -3.95 -0.81
N ASP A 100 -7.13 -4.87 -1.05
CA ASP A 100 -7.24 -6.11 -0.28
C ASP A 100 -5.99 -6.98 -0.47
N PHE A 101 -5.47 -7.07 -1.70
CA PHE A 101 -4.24 -7.79 -2.01
C PHE A 101 -3.03 -7.18 -1.28
N TYR A 102 -2.85 -5.86 -1.34
CA TYR A 102 -1.79 -5.17 -0.61
C TYR A 102 -1.92 -5.34 0.92
N ALA A 103 -3.14 -5.27 1.46
CA ALA A 103 -3.41 -5.48 2.89
C ALA A 103 -3.02 -6.90 3.36
N ILE A 104 -3.27 -7.92 2.54
CA ILE A 104 -2.83 -9.30 2.82
C ILE A 104 -1.30 -9.35 2.95
N TRP A 105 -0.58 -8.76 2.00
CA TRP A 105 0.89 -8.76 2.03
C TRP A 105 1.47 -7.89 3.14
N GLN A 106 0.80 -6.80 3.53
CA GLN A 106 1.15 -6.06 4.74
C GLN A 106 0.96 -6.90 6.01
N SER A 107 -0.10 -7.71 6.10
CA SER A 107 -0.28 -8.62 7.24
C SER A 107 0.86 -9.64 7.29
N LYS A 108 1.18 -10.28 6.17
CA LYS A 108 2.33 -11.19 6.05
C LYS A 108 3.63 -10.50 6.50
N ALA A 109 3.89 -9.26 6.08
CA ALA A 109 5.08 -8.49 6.47
C ALA A 109 5.18 -8.26 8.00
N ARG A 110 4.05 -8.06 8.68
CA ARG A 110 3.98 -7.88 10.14
C ARG A 110 4.19 -9.18 10.89
N GLU A 111 3.79 -10.30 10.30
CA GLU A 111 3.92 -11.64 10.88
C GLU A 111 5.34 -12.21 10.76
N LEU A 112 6.19 -11.64 9.90
CA LEU A 112 7.59 -12.06 9.80
C LEU A 112 8.28 -12.01 11.16
N ASP A 113 8.95 -13.09 11.52
CA ASP A 113 9.69 -13.14 12.75
C ASP A 113 11.03 -12.36 12.65
N GLY A 114 11.64 -12.10 13.81
CA GLY A 114 12.89 -11.36 13.87
C GLY A 114 14.07 -12.06 13.20
N SER A 115 13.99 -13.36 12.89
CA SER A 115 15.01 -14.12 12.18
C SER A 115 14.83 -14.05 10.66
N GLU A 116 13.59 -14.04 10.19
CA GLU A 116 13.23 -13.94 8.77
C GLU A 116 13.66 -12.62 8.14
N ILE A 117 13.66 -11.54 8.94
CA ILE A 117 14.06 -10.22 8.46
C ILE A 117 15.57 -9.98 8.54
N ARG A 118 16.35 -10.93 9.08
CA ARG A 118 17.79 -10.75 9.32
C ARG A 118 18.56 -10.88 8.03
N THR A 119 19.08 -9.75 7.59
CA THR A 119 20.04 -9.67 6.49
C THR A 119 21.34 -9.05 6.99
N GLN A 120 22.42 -9.28 6.25
CA GLN A 120 23.71 -8.64 6.55
C GLN A 120 23.59 -7.11 6.65
N LYS A 121 22.74 -6.50 5.82
CA LYS A 121 22.47 -5.06 5.83
C LYS A 121 21.79 -4.62 7.12
N TYR A 122 20.78 -5.36 7.57
CA TYR A 122 20.09 -5.09 8.84
C TYR A 122 21.02 -5.29 10.04
N ASP A 123 21.85 -6.32 10.03
CA ASP A 123 22.83 -6.56 11.09
C ASP A 123 23.88 -5.46 11.20
N HIS A 124 24.41 -4.98 10.07
CA HIS A 124 25.32 -3.84 10.07
C HIS A 124 24.66 -2.58 10.65
N PHE A 125 23.38 -2.35 10.36
CA PHE A 125 22.64 -1.23 10.94
C PHE A 125 22.45 -1.38 12.45
N LEU A 126 22.14 -2.58 12.94
CA LEU A 126 22.03 -2.83 14.38
C LEU A 126 23.37 -2.65 15.11
N GLN A 127 24.47 -3.06 14.49
CA GLN A 127 25.83 -2.77 15.00
C GLN A 127 26.09 -1.26 15.03
N ALA A 128 25.72 -0.53 13.98
CA ALA A 128 25.83 0.93 13.95
C ALA A 128 25.02 1.58 15.10
N CYS A 129 23.79 1.12 15.34
CA CYS A 129 22.98 1.56 16.48
C CYS A 129 23.69 1.34 17.83
N GLN A 130 24.32 0.17 18.03
CA GLN A 130 25.05 -0.12 19.26
C GLN A 130 26.28 0.77 19.44
N MET A 131 26.98 1.12 18.35
CA MET A 131 28.12 2.05 18.42
C MET A 131 27.66 3.45 18.83
N VAL A 132 26.51 3.92 18.31
CA VAL A 132 25.92 5.21 18.74
C VAL A 132 25.55 5.18 20.22
N GLU A 133 24.91 4.11 20.71
CA GLU A 133 24.60 3.95 22.14
C GLU A 133 25.84 3.96 23.05
N ARG A 134 26.98 3.47 22.54
CA ARG A 134 28.27 3.46 23.26
C ARG A 134 29.02 4.79 23.19
N GLY A 135 28.56 5.75 22.40
CA GLY A 135 29.23 7.03 22.18
C GLY A 135 30.25 7.03 21.04
N ASP A 136 30.38 5.94 20.30
CA ASP A 136 31.29 5.78 19.16
C ASP A 136 30.63 6.17 17.83
N GLY A 137 29.64 7.07 17.85
CA GLY A 137 28.83 7.42 16.69
C GLY A 137 29.59 8.16 15.59
N GLU A 138 30.62 8.94 15.94
CA GLU A 138 31.33 9.81 14.99
C GLU A 138 32.04 9.02 13.87
N VAL A 139 32.52 7.81 14.15
CA VAL A 139 33.19 6.97 13.15
C VAL A 139 32.23 6.45 12.07
N LEU A 140 30.92 6.52 12.32
CA LEU A 140 29.89 6.05 11.40
C LEU A 140 29.44 7.11 10.38
N VAL A 141 29.78 8.39 10.57
CA VAL A 141 29.23 9.48 9.75
C VAL A 141 29.48 9.25 8.25
N GLY A 142 30.71 8.90 7.87
CA GLY A 142 31.05 8.63 6.46
C GLY A 142 30.35 7.38 5.91
N TRP A 143 30.14 6.35 6.73
CA TRP A 143 29.38 5.15 6.34
C TRP A 143 27.89 5.47 6.14
N LEU A 144 27.31 6.26 7.06
CA LEU A 144 25.92 6.71 6.98
C LEU A 144 25.69 7.57 5.74
N ASP A 145 26.57 8.53 5.46
CA ASP A 145 26.46 9.38 4.26
C ASP A 145 26.46 8.56 2.98
N LYS A 146 27.38 7.59 2.89
CA LYS A 146 27.43 6.66 1.76
C LYS A 146 26.12 5.87 1.63
N LYS A 147 25.62 5.31 2.73
CA LYS A 147 24.40 4.49 2.71
C LYS A 147 23.15 5.29 2.39
N ILE A 148 23.03 6.51 2.92
CA ILE A 148 21.95 7.44 2.60
C ILE A 148 21.97 7.76 1.10
N ALA A 149 23.13 8.10 0.55
CA ALA A 149 23.27 8.40 -0.88
C ALA A 149 22.92 7.20 -1.77
N GLU A 150 23.32 5.98 -1.39
CA GLU A 150 22.96 4.74 -2.11
C GLU A 150 21.43 4.55 -2.17
N PHE A 151 20.73 4.72 -1.06
CA PHE A 151 19.27 4.61 -1.01
C PHE A 151 18.56 5.75 -1.75
N GLN A 152 19.03 6.99 -1.61
CA GLN A 152 18.48 8.13 -2.36
C GLN A 152 18.62 7.93 -3.87
N THR A 153 19.78 7.44 -4.32
CA THR A 153 20.02 7.10 -5.73
C THR A 153 19.10 5.97 -6.19
N THR A 154 18.95 4.92 -5.37
CA THR A 154 18.04 3.80 -5.67
C THR A 154 16.60 4.29 -5.80
N ARG A 155 16.14 5.12 -4.87
CA ARG A 155 14.80 5.72 -4.88
C ARG A 155 14.57 6.56 -6.15
N ALA A 156 15.50 7.46 -6.46
CA ALA A 156 15.40 8.34 -7.61
C ALA A 156 15.39 7.54 -8.93
N GLY A 157 16.26 6.54 -9.05
CA GLY A 157 16.28 5.65 -10.21
C GLY A 157 14.98 4.87 -10.35
N TYR A 158 14.44 4.36 -9.24
CA TYR A 158 13.18 3.61 -9.24
C TYR A 158 11.98 4.47 -9.65
N LEU A 159 11.88 5.70 -9.14
CA LEU A 159 10.82 6.64 -9.52
C LEU A 159 10.92 7.15 -10.96
N GLN A 160 12.07 6.98 -11.62
CA GLN A 160 12.26 7.32 -13.03
C GLN A 160 11.94 6.16 -13.97
N LEU A 161 11.66 4.96 -13.45
CA LEU A 161 11.23 3.84 -14.27
C LEU A 161 9.83 4.12 -14.80
N SER A 162 9.72 4.25 -16.12
CA SER A 162 8.44 4.27 -16.82
C SER A 162 8.02 2.82 -17.04
N VAL A 163 6.91 2.42 -16.43
CA VAL A 163 6.22 1.16 -16.71
C VAL A 163 5.07 1.49 -17.66
N ALA A 164 4.87 0.68 -18.71
CA ALA A 164 3.74 0.88 -19.60
C ALA A 164 2.45 0.46 -18.87
N GLU A 165 1.38 1.25 -19.00
CA GLU A 165 0.11 1.04 -18.26
C GLU A 165 -0.48 -0.38 -18.39
N HIS A 166 -0.20 -1.09 -19.49
CA HIS A 166 -0.68 -2.46 -19.74
C HIS A 166 0.16 -3.56 -19.05
N GLU A 167 1.30 -3.23 -18.45
CA GLU A 167 2.15 -4.14 -17.69
C GLU A 167 1.92 -4.03 -16.17
N VAL A 168 1.02 -3.15 -15.75
CA VAL A 168 0.72 -2.89 -14.35
C VAL A 168 -0.29 -3.93 -13.84
N THR A 169 0.24 -4.98 -13.22
CA THR A 169 -0.59 -5.96 -12.49
C THR A 169 -0.66 -5.60 -11.00
N MET A 170 -1.69 -6.09 -10.29
CA MET A 170 -1.81 -5.91 -8.84
C MET A 170 -0.57 -6.38 -8.08
N GLU A 171 0.08 -7.44 -8.56
CA GLU A 171 1.35 -7.95 -8.04
C GLU A 171 2.50 -6.97 -8.22
N SER A 172 2.61 -6.36 -9.40
CA SER A 172 3.61 -5.35 -9.72
C SER A 172 3.44 -4.15 -8.78
N GLU A 173 2.22 -3.61 -8.67
CA GLU A 173 1.92 -2.45 -7.82
C GLU A 173 2.17 -2.73 -6.34
N MET A 174 1.76 -3.89 -5.83
CA MET A 174 2.06 -4.33 -4.46
C MET A 174 3.57 -4.34 -4.22
N CYS A 175 4.35 -4.91 -5.14
CA CYS A 175 5.82 -4.90 -5.07
C CYS A 175 6.37 -3.47 -5.10
N HIS A 176 5.85 -2.60 -5.97
CA HIS A 176 6.23 -1.19 -6.05
C HIS A 176 6.02 -0.46 -4.72
N LEU A 177 4.82 -0.58 -4.13
CA LEU A 177 4.48 0.05 -2.86
C LEU A 177 5.34 -0.46 -1.71
N MET A 178 5.58 -1.77 -1.64
CA MET A 178 6.43 -2.38 -0.61
C MET A 178 7.91 -1.99 -0.79
N LEU A 179 8.43 -1.94 -2.01
CA LEU A 179 9.79 -1.50 -2.31
C LEU A 179 10.00 -0.04 -1.91
N LEU A 180 9.08 0.86 -2.29
CA LEU A 180 9.13 2.27 -1.91
C LEU A 180 9.02 2.45 -0.40
N THR A 181 8.08 1.76 0.26
CA THR A 181 7.96 1.76 1.74
C THR A 181 9.26 1.29 2.39
N GLY A 182 9.87 0.24 1.84
CA GLY A 182 11.15 -0.30 2.25
C GLY A 182 12.28 0.72 2.18
N ILE A 183 12.44 1.35 1.02
CA ILE A 183 13.46 2.36 0.74
C ILE A 183 13.28 3.59 1.63
N ASP A 184 12.06 4.12 1.74
CA ASP A 184 11.76 5.35 2.48
C ASP A 184 11.94 5.15 3.99
N SER A 185 11.52 4.01 4.51
CA SER A 185 11.74 3.66 5.92
C SER A 185 13.23 3.48 6.25
N TRP A 186 14.02 2.92 5.32
CA TRP A 186 15.47 2.83 5.47
C TRP A 186 16.17 4.20 5.41
N LEU A 187 15.70 5.11 4.55
CA LEU A 187 16.17 6.49 4.50
C LEU A 187 15.86 7.23 5.81
N GLU A 188 14.65 7.06 6.36
CA GLU A 188 14.29 7.60 7.67
C GLU A 188 15.21 7.03 8.78
N ALA A 189 15.45 5.72 8.77
CA ALA A 189 16.29 5.07 9.77
C ALA A 189 17.75 5.57 9.76
N LEU A 190 18.37 5.64 8.57
CA LEU A 190 19.76 6.07 8.41
C LEU A 190 19.94 7.56 8.70
N THR A 191 19.04 8.40 8.17
CA THR A 191 19.06 9.85 8.40
C THR A 191 18.79 10.14 9.87
N GLY A 192 17.81 9.45 10.46
CA GLY A 192 17.50 9.54 11.89
C GLY A 192 18.69 9.13 12.76
N LEU A 193 19.40 8.05 12.42
CA LEU A 193 20.58 7.61 13.17
C LEU A 193 21.71 8.64 13.09
N LYS A 194 21.91 9.26 11.92
CA LYS A 194 22.85 10.37 11.75
C LYS A 194 22.50 11.57 12.64
N LEU A 195 21.22 11.94 12.72
CA LEU A 195 20.74 12.99 13.61
C LEU A 195 20.90 12.61 15.09
N CYS A 196 20.69 11.34 15.46
CA CYS A 196 20.92 10.87 16.83
C CYS A 196 22.39 11.01 17.25
N ILE A 197 23.34 10.84 16.34
CA ILE A 197 24.77 11.09 16.61
C ILE A 197 25.02 12.56 16.94
N ALA A 198 24.48 13.48 16.14
CA ALA A 198 24.67 14.92 16.32
C ALA A 198 23.96 15.46 17.58
N GLU A 199 22.78 14.95 17.87
CA GLU A 199 21.87 15.52 18.88
C GLU A 199 21.69 14.66 20.13
N LYS A 200 22.35 13.50 20.21
CA LYS A 200 22.26 12.53 21.33
C LYS A 200 20.82 12.10 21.65
N ARG A 201 20.01 11.85 20.62
CA ARG A 201 18.61 11.41 20.73
C ARG A 201 18.49 9.89 20.92
N ASP A 202 17.31 9.44 21.33
CA ASP A 202 16.96 8.01 21.42
C ASP A 202 16.91 7.37 20.02
N ILE A 203 17.64 6.27 19.85
CA ILE A 203 17.75 5.53 18.60
C ILE A 203 16.60 4.55 18.35
N LYS A 204 15.67 4.38 19.31
CA LYS A 204 14.54 3.45 19.18
C LYS A 204 13.70 3.71 17.93
N ARG A 205 13.45 4.98 17.59
CA ARG A 205 12.71 5.34 16.36
C ARG A 205 13.45 4.88 15.10
N CYS A 206 14.78 5.02 15.08
CA CYS A 206 15.60 4.58 13.95
C CYS A 206 15.56 3.06 13.79
N ARG A 207 15.59 2.32 14.90
CA ARG A 207 15.43 0.85 14.90
C ARG A 207 14.08 0.42 14.34
N ASN A 208 12.99 1.04 14.79
CA ASN A 208 11.65 0.73 14.32
C ASN A 208 11.49 1.03 12.82
N ALA A 209 12.02 2.15 12.34
CA ALA A 209 11.99 2.49 10.91
C ALA A 209 12.80 1.49 10.07
N ALA A 210 14.00 1.09 10.52
CA ALA A 210 14.78 0.07 9.82
C ALA A 210 14.08 -1.29 9.80
N GLU A 211 13.42 -1.68 10.90
CA GLU A 211 12.66 -2.92 10.96
C GLU A 211 11.48 -2.91 9.99
N LEU A 212 10.70 -1.82 9.98
CA LEU A 212 9.60 -1.64 9.02
C LEU A 212 10.10 -1.74 7.58
N GLY A 213 11.18 -1.01 7.27
CA GLY A 213 11.76 -1.03 5.93
C GLY A 213 12.26 -2.41 5.54
N GLN A 214 12.90 -3.12 6.48
CA GLN A 214 13.40 -4.47 6.25
C GLN A 214 12.28 -5.49 6.02
N ARG A 215 11.19 -5.41 6.80
CA ARG A 215 10.00 -6.25 6.62
C ARG A 215 9.40 -6.07 5.23
N ALA A 216 9.23 -4.83 4.78
CA ALA A 216 8.68 -4.54 3.46
C ALA A 216 9.56 -5.12 2.34
N LEU A 217 10.88 -4.92 2.40
CA LEU A 217 11.80 -5.45 1.39
C LEU A 217 11.85 -6.98 1.35
N VAL A 218 11.85 -7.65 2.52
CA VAL A 218 11.84 -9.11 2.60
C VAL A 218 10.50 -9.69 2.11
N THR A 219 9.40 -8.95 2.30
CA THR A 219 8.08 -9.35 1.79
C THR A 219 8.07 -9.43 0.27
N VAL A 220 8.70 -8.47 -0.41
CA VAL A 220 8.87 -8.49 -1.87
C VAL A 220 9.68 -9.71 -2.31
N GLN A 221 10.78 -10.02 -1.61
CA GLN A 221 11.59 -11.22 -1.91
C GLN A 221 10.80 -12.51 -1.75
N LYS A 222 10.03 -12.64 -0.65
CA LYS A 222 9.15 -13.78 -0.41
C LYS A 222 8.05 -13.90 -1.46
N PHE A 223 7.49 -12.78 -1.89
CA PHE A 223 6.52 -12.78 -2.99
C PHE A 223 7.15 -13.31 -4.29
N GLU A 224 8.33 -12.83 -4.68
CA GLU A 224 9.04 -13.32 -5.87
C GLU A 224 9.38 -14.82 -5.77
N GLU A 225 9.72 -15.31 -4.58
CA GLU A 225 9.94 -16.74 -4.32
C GLU A 225 8.65 -17.55 -4.47
N GLU A 226 7.54 -17.10 -3.85
CA GLU A 226 6.22 -17.74 -3.97
C GLU A 226 5.76 -17.78 -5.45
N ALA A 227 5.94 -16.68 -6.19
CA ALA A 227 5.58 -16.60 -7.61
C ALA A 227 6.40 -17.57 -8.47
N ARG A 228 7.73 -17.61 -8.28
CA ARG A 228 8.62 -18.53 -9.00
C ARG A 228 8.29 -20.00 -8.72
N GLU A 229 7.94 -20.33 -7.48
CA GLU A 229 7.51 -21.67 -7.12
C GLU A 229 6.19 -22.07 -7.80
N LEU A 230 5.23 -21.14 -7.90
CA LEU A 230 3.97 -21.38 -8.58
C LEU A 230 4.20 -21.64 -10.07
N GLU A 231 4.99 -20.79 -10.74
CA GLU A 231 5.39 -21.01 -12.14
C GLU A 231 6.04 -22.39 -12.33
N SER A 232 6.98 -22.76 -11.46
CA SER A 232 7.65 -24.07 -11.51
C SER A 232 6.69 -25.26 -11.30
N LYS A 233 5.58 -25.09 -10.56
CA LYS A 233 4.58 -26.15 -10.30
C LYS A 233 3.62 -26.32 -11.48
N TYR A 234 3.30 -25.26 -12.22
CA TYR A 234 2.41 -25.31 -13.38
C TYR A 234 3.13 -25.69 -14.68
N PHE A 235 4.41 -25.34 -14.81
CA PHE A 235 5.26 -25.75 -15.92
C PHE A 235 6.12 -26.96 -15.53
N VAL A 236 5.51 -28.13 -15.41
CA VAL A 236 6.26 -29.39 -15.46
C VAL A 236 6.90 -29.47 -16.84
N HIS A 237 8.21 -29.23 -16.90
CA HIS A 237 9.02 -29.40 -18.11
C HIS A 237 8.76 -30.80 -18.70
N TYR A 238 8.06 -30.86 -19.82
CA TYR A 238 8.10 -32.02 -20.70
C TYR A 238 9.52 -32.09 -21.27
N ASN A 239 10.34 -32.95 -20.67
CA ASN A 239 11.58 -33.45 -21.27
C ASN A 239 11.25 -34.52 -22.32
#